data_AF-A0A1X0NR99-F1
#
_entry.id   AF-A0A1X0NR99-F1
#
_cell.length_a   1.000
_cell.length_b   1.000
_cell.length_c   1.000
_cell.angle_alpha   90.00
_cell.angle_beta   90.00
_cell.angle_gamma   90.00
#
_symmetry.space_group_name_H-M   'P 1'
#
loop_
_entity.id
_entity.type
_entity.pdbx_description
1 polymer ?
#
loop_
_entity_poly.entity_id
_entity_poly.type
_entity_poly.pdbx_seq_one_letter_code
_entity_poly.pdbx_strand_id
1 'polypeptide(L)'
;MSSSKYMSAGKILAPFCKVACKIEKRSATKLTAVDAAIAKTIADHNANGTDAAVSSTKRYVHEQKQLLHYRVVRFFDECRYLASGEYFRTYSMTNFIWDMRFFTKVLLLFILGTLFGRQSIFPPIDPDSPLVLALETKVNPNY
;
A
#
# COMPACT_ATOMS: atom_id res chain seq x y z
N MET A 1 4.80 -6.60 48.17
CA MET A 1 4.01 -7.15 47.04
C MET A 1 4.25 -6.48 45.67
N SER A 2 5.28 -5.62 45.50
CA SER A 2 5.52 -4.91 44.22
C SER A 2 6.42 -5.68 43.23
N SER A 3 7.38 -6.47 43.73
CA SER A 3 8.44 -7.12 42.91
C SER A 3 7.95 -8.21 41.93
N SER A 4 6.92 -8.99 42.30
CA SER A 4 6.42 -10.12 41.47
C SER A 4 5.77 -9.66 40.15
N LYS A 5 5.11 -8.48 40.14
CA LYS A 5 4.45 -7.95 38.94
C LYS A 5 5.46 -7.51 37.86
N TYR A 6 6.60 -6.95 38.26
CA TYR A 6 7.68 -6.56 37.33
C TYR A 6 8.43 -7.77 36.74
N MET A 7 8.63 -8.83 37.53
CA MET A 7 9.22 -10.08 37.03
C MET A 7 8.33 -10.79 36.01
N SER A 8 7.01 -10.74 36.18
CA SER A 8 6.06 -11.31 35.21
C SER A 8 6.01 -10.49 33.92
N ALA A 9 5.96 -9.15 34.02
CA ALA A 9 6.01 -8.26 32.87
C ALA A 9 7.33 -8.41 32.07
N GLY A 10 8.46 -8.56 32.74
CA GLY A 10 9.76 -8.79 32.09
C GLY A 10 9.82 -10.11 31.30
N LYS A 11 9.18 -11.17 31.78
CA LYS A 11 9.11 -12.46 31.06
C LYS A 11 8.21 -12.40 29.83
N ILE A 12 7.13 -11.62 29.89
CA ILE A 12 6.21 -11.40 28.76
C ILE A 12 6.82 -10.48 27.70
N LEU A 13 7.58 -9.45 28.12
CA LEU A 13 8.21 -8.48 27.22
C LEU A 13 9.53 -8.99 26.62
N ALA A 14 10.24 -9.91 27.29
CA ALA A 14 11.49 -10.49 26.81
C ALA A 14 11.46 -11.02 25.36
N PRO A 15 10.45 -11.79 24.91
CA PRO A 15 10.37 -12.22 23.51
C PRO A 15 10.22 -11.04 22.55
N PHE A 16 9.41 -10.03 22.89
CA PHE A 16 9.23 -8.84 22.05
C PHE A 16 10.51 -8.02 21.95
N CYS A 17 11.24 -7.81 23.05
CA CYS A 17 12.53 -7.14 23.05
C CYS A 17 13.56 -7.90 22.20
N LYS A 18 13.62 -9.24 22.31
CA LYS A 18 14.51 -10.06 21.46
C LYS A 18 14.19 -9.92 19.97
N VAL A 19 12.92 -9.89 19.61
CA VAL A 19 12.49 -9.68 18.22
C VAL A 19 12.85 -8.27 17.76
N ALA A 20 12.58 -7.25 18.57
CA ALA A 20 12.93 -5.86 18.27
C ALA A 20 14.44 -5.69 18.05
N CYS A 21 15.29 -6.20 18.96
CA CYS A 21 16.74 -6.15 18.79
C CYS A 21 17.23 -6.92 17.55
N LYS A 22 16.59 -8.04 17.19
CA LYS A 22 16.93 -8.78 15.97
C LYS A 22 16.58 -7.99 14.72
N ILE A 23 15.42 -7.32 14.72
CA ILE A 23 14.99 -6.44 13.63
C ILE A 23 15.94 -5.26 13.52
N GLU A 24 16.23 -4.58 14.62
CA GLU A 24 17.15 -3.44 14.69
C GLU A 24 18.53 -3.81 14.15
N LYS A 25 19.13 -4.90 14.65
CA LYS A 25 20.46 -5.35 14.20
C LYS A 25 20.47 -5.63 12.70
N ARG A 26 19.42 -6.30 12.18
CA ARG A 26 19.29 -6.57 10.74
C ARG A 26 19.17 -5.26 9.95
N SER A 27 18.38 -4.31 10.43
CA SER A 27 18.18 -3.01 9.79
C SER A 27 19.46 -2.18 9.79
N ALA A 28 20.22 -2.18 10.89
CA ALA A 28 21.51 -1.50 10.98
C ALA A 28 22.51 -2.06 9.95
N THR A 29 22.60 -3.38 9.78
CA THR A 29 23.43 -4.01 8.73
C THR A 29 22.99 -3.62 7.33
N LYS A 30 21.68 -3.43 7.09
CA LYS A 30 21.21 -2.96 5.79
C LYS A 30 21.55 -1.49 5.56
N LEU A 31 21.47 -0.67 6.62
CA LEU A 31 21.76 0.76 6.55
C LEU A 31 23.22 1.03 6.15
N THR A 32 24.16 0.17 6.55
CA THR A 32 25.57 0.29 6.13
C THR A 32 25.81 -0.04 4.66
N ALA A 33 24.88 -0.74 4.01
CA ALA A 33 24.96 -1.12 2.60
C ALA A 33 24.10 -0.21 1.69
N VAL A 34 23.59 0.89 2.23
CA VAL A 34 22.81 1.87 1.48
C VAL A 34 23.72 2.67 0.55
N ASP A 35 23.17 3.08 -0.59
CA ASP A 35 23.86 3.92 -1.57
C ASP A 35 24.47 5.18 -0.95
N ALA A 36 25.64 5.59 -1.45
CA ALA A 36 26.40 6.71 -0.91
C ALA A 36 25.61 8.03 -0.90
N ALA A 37 24.76 8.27 -1.91
CA ALA A 37 23.94 9.49 -1.96
C ALA A 37 22.87 9.51 -0.85
N ILE A 38 22.27 8.36 -0.56
CA ILE A 38 21.28 8.22 0.50
C ILE A 38 21.96 8.28 1.88
N ALA A 39 23.12 7.64 2.04
CA ALA A 39 23.91 7.73 3.28
C ALA A 39 24.30 9.17 3.61
N LYS A 40 24.74 9.95 2.60
CA LYS A 40 25.01 11.38 2.76
C LYS A 40 23.76 12.16 3.18
N THR A 41 22.64 11.93 2.52
CA THR A 41 21.36 12.59 2.84
C THR A 41 20.92 12.30 4.29
N ILE A 42 21.11 11.07 4.77
CA ILE A 42 20.82 10.69 6.16
C ILE A 42 21.77 11.41 7.12
N ALA A 43 23.07 11.46 6.81
CA ALA A 43 24.06 12.15 7.63
C ALA A 43 23.76 13.65 7.75
N ASP A 44 23.41 14.32 6.64
CA ASP A 44 23.06 15.74 6.62
C ASP A 44 21.80 16.02 7.46
N HIS A 45 20.78 15.16 7.36
CA HIS A 45 19.57 15.29 8.17
C HIS A 45 19.83 15.04 9.66
N ASN A 46 20.63 14.03 10.00
CA ASN A 46 21.05 13.75 11.38
C ASN A 46 21.86 14.91 11.97
N ALA A 47 22.78 15.51 11.21
CA ALA A 47 23.57 16.66 11.65
C ALA A 47 22.70 17.89 11.94
N ASN A 48 21.61 18.06 11.20
CA ASN A 48 20.65 19.14 11.38
C ASN A 48 19.54 18.83 12.40
N GLY A 49 19.56 17.66 13.06
CA GLY A 49 18.53 17.25 14.01
C GLY A 49 17.16 16.99 13.37
N THR A 50 17.13 16.62 12.09
CA THR A 50 15.90 16.40 11.31
C THR A 50 15.83 14.96 10.78
N ASP A 51 14.64 14.48 10.44
CA ASP A 51 14.45 13.13 9.88
C ASP A 51 14.43 13.15 8.34
N ALA A 52 15.37 12.41 7.74
CA ALA A 52 15.48 12.23 6.30
C ALA A 52 14.23 11.59 5.68
N ALA A 53 13.57 10.66 6.37
CA ALA A 53 12.40 9.96 5.86
C ALA A 53 11.18 10.91 5.78
N VAL A 54 10.99 11.73 6.80
CA VAL A 54 9.92 12.75 6.83
C VAL A 54 10.16 13.80 5.75
N SER A 55 11.39 14.30 5.63
CA SER A 55 11.77 15.26 4.59
C SER A 55 11.53 14.71 3.18
N SER A 56 11.98 13.47 2.92
CA SER A 56 11.79 12.80 1.63
C SER A 56 10.31 12.59 1.30
N THR A 57 9.51 12.19 2.29
CA THR A 57 8.05 12.01 2.13
C THR A 57 7.37 13.33 1.78
N LYS A 58 7.72 14.42 2.47
CA LYS A 58 7.17 15.75 2.20
C LYS A 58 7.51 16.21 0.77
N ARG A 59 8.75 16.01 0.34
CA ARG A 59 9.19 16.30 -1.03
C ARG A 59 8.40 15.47 -2.04
N TYR A 60 8.30 14.16 -1.83
CA TYR A 60 7.53 13.27 -2.70
C TYR A 60 6.09 13.73 -2.83
N VAL A 61 5.37 13.97 -1.73
CA VAL A 61 3.97 14.42 -1.76
C VAL A 61 3.83 15.75 -2.51
N HIS A 62 4.76 16.69 -2.30
CA HIS A 62 4.76 17.96 -3.01
C HIS A 62 4.91 17.79 -4.52
N GLU A 63 5.89 16.99 -4.96
CA GLU A 63 6.12 16.67 -6.37
C GLU A 63 4.91 15.95 -6.98
N GLN A 64 4.34 14.97 -6.27
CA GLN A 64 3.15 14.25 -6.73
C GLN A 64 1.95 15.18 -6.94
N LYS A 65 1.77 16.19 -6.07
CA LYS A 65 0.71 17.20 -6.22
C LYS A 65 0.91 18.03 -7.48
N GLN A 66 2.13 18.46 -7.77
CA GLN A 66 2.45 19.23 -8.97
C GLN A 66 2.27 18.39 -10.25
N LEU A 67 2.67 17.12 -10.19
CA LEU A 67 2.53 16.17 -11.30
C LEU A 67 1.08 15.76 -11.59
N LEU A 68 0.12 16.10 -10.72
CA LEU A 68 -1.28 15.74 -10.94
C LEU A 68 -1.83 16.35 -12.22
N HIS A 69 -1.60 17.64 -12.47
CA HIS A 69 -2.06 18.31 -13.69
C HIS A 69 -1.40 17.73 -14.93
N TYR A 70 -0.09 17.48 -14.87
CA TYR A 70 0.65 16.80 -15.93
C TYR A 70 0.02 15.43 -16.25
N ARG A 71 -0.32 14.63 -15.23
CA ARG A 71 -0.96 13.32 -15.41
C ARG A 71 -2.33 13.40 -16.07
N VAL A 72 -3.13 14.41 -15.72
CA VAL A 72 -4.45 14.62 -16.35
C VAL A 72 -4.29 14.91 -17.83
N VAL A 73 -3.41 15.84 -18.19
CA VAL A 73 -3.14 16.16 -19.61
C VAL A 73 -2.63 14.92 -20.35
N ARG A 74 -1.65 14.23 -19.76
CA ARG A 74 -1.06 13.01 -20.32
C ARG A 74 -2.11 11.91 -20.54
N PHE A 75 -3.05 11.74 -19.62
CA PHE A 75 -4.13 10.78 -19.76
C PHE A 75 -5.00 11.09 -20.98
N PHE A 76 -5.41 12.34 -21.19
CA PHE A 76 -6.18 12.71 -22.38
C PHE A 76 -5.37 12.56 -23.67
N ASP A 77 -4.07 12.86 -23.65
CA ASP A 77 -3.19 12.62 -24.79
C ASP A 77 -3.12 11.13 -25.15
N GLU A 78 -2.99 10.26 -24.15
CA GLU A 78 -3.00 8.80 -24.31
C GLU A 78 -4.35 8.29 -24.83
N CYS A 79 -5.48 8.80 -24.32
CA CYS A 79 -6.80 8.46 -24.85
C CYS A 79 -6.96 8.86 -26.32
N ARG A 80 -6.47 10.05 -26.72
CA ARG A 80 -6.50 10.48 -28.12
C ARG A 80 -5.60 9.61 -29.00
N TYR A 81 -4.44 9.20 -28.50
CA TYR A 81 -3.53 8.29 -29.20
C TYR A 81 -4.11 6.88 -29.38
N LEU A 82 -4.87 6.38 -28.41
CA LEU A 82 -5.63 5.14 -28.53
C LEU A 82 -6.76 5.28 -29.54
N ALA A 83 -7.51 6.38 -29.46
CA ALA A 83 -8.64 6.65 -30.35
C ALA A 83 -8.24 6.88 -31.82
N SER A 84 -7.02 7.39 -32.07
CA SER A 84 -6.52 7.58 -33.43
C SER A 84 -6.15 6.27 -34.12
N GLY A 85 -6.07 5.14 -33.38
CA GLY A 85 -5.67 3.84 -33.91
C GLY A 85 -4.16 3.68 -34.14
N GLU A 86 -3.37 4.75 -34.04
CA GLU A 86 -1.91 4.71 -34.22
C GLU A 86 -1.24 3.77 -33.21
N TYR A 87 -1.76 3.71 -31.98
CA TYR A 87 -1.27 2.79 -30.95
C TYR A 87 -1.23 1.32 -31.41
N PHE A 88 -2.22 0.89 -32.19
CA PHE A 88 -2.35 -0.51 -32.61
C PHE A 88 -1.52 -0.85 -33.84
N ARG A 89 -0.98 0.15 -34.56
CA ARG A 89 -0.21 -0.07 -35.80
C ARG A 89 1.13 -0.76 -35.54
N THR A 90 1.76 -0.47 -34.40
CA THR A 90 3.03 -1.08 -33.98
C THR A 90 2.85 -1.79 -32.64
N TYR A 91 1.79 -2.58 -32.53
CA TYR A 91 1.48 -3.28 -31.29
C TYR A 91 2.48 -4.41 -31.02
N SER A 92 3.05 -4.42 -29.81
CA SER A 92 4.09 -5.37 -29.39
C SER A 92 3.67 -6.17 -28.16
N MET A 93 4.40 -7.24 -27.84
CA MET A 93 4.20 -8.00 -26.60
C MET A 93 4.42 -7.15 -25.34
N THR A 94 5.31 -6.16 -25.41
CA THR A 94 5.52 -5.22 -24.31
C THR A 94 4.26 -4.39 -24.05
N ASN A 95 3.61 -3.91 -25.12
CA ASN A 95 2.35 -3.16 -25.02
C ASN A 95 1.25 -4.02 -24.42
N PHE A 96 1.15 -5.29 -24.84
CA PHE A 96 0.19 -6.24 -24.26
C PHE A 96 0.39 -6.43 -22.75
N ILE A 97 1.62 -6.56 -22.28
CA ILE A 97 1.90 -6.67 -20.84
C ILE A 97 1.46 -5.40 -20.10
N TRP A 98 1.70 -4.22 -20.67
CA TRP A 98 1.24 -2.96 -20.09
C TRP A 98 -0.27 -2.85 -20.03
N ASP A 99 -0.96 -3.25 -21.11
CA ASP A 99 -2.41 -3.23 -21.18
C ASP A 99 -3.04 -4.23 -20.20
N MET A 100 -2.46 -5.42 -20.03
CA MET A 100 -2.90 -6.37 -19.01
C MET A 100 -2.71 -5.83 -17.58
N ARG A 101 -1.60 -5.12 -17.31
CA ARG A 101 -1.38 -4.45 -16.02
C ARG A 101 -2.35 -3.28 -15.80
N PHE A 102 -2.73 -2.58 -16.85
CA PHE A 102 -3.75 -1.54 -16.78
C PHE A 102 -5.13 -2.15 -16.50
N PHE A 103 -5.52 -3.16 -17.27
CA PHE A 103 -6.79 -3.87 -17.14
C PHE A 103 -6.98 -4.45 -15.74
N THR A 104 -5.97 -5.13 -15.20
CA THR A 104 -6.02 -5.68 -13.83
C THR A 104 -6.23 -4.61 -12.76
N LYS A 105 -5.63 -3.43 -12.90
CA LYS A 105 -5.87 -2.30 -11.99
C LYS A 105 -7.28 -1.76 -12.12
N VAL A 106 -7.79 -1.62 -13.34
CA VAL A 106 -9.16 -1.16 -13.59
C VAL A 106 -10.17 -2.16 -13.02
N LEU A 107 -9.95 -3.46 -13.20
CA LEU A 107 -10.78 -4.52 -12.62
C LEU A 107 -10.79 -4.45 -11.09
N LEU A 108 -9.62 -4.24 -10.46
CA LEU A 108 -9.55 -4.07 -9.01
C LEU A 108 -10.36 -2.85 -8.55
N LEU A 109 -10.22 -1.70 -9.23
CA LEU A 109 -11.00 -0.49 -8.92
C LEU A 109 -12.50 -0.72 -9.11
N PHE A 110 -12.90 -1.47 -10.13
CA PHE A 110 -14.29 -1.86 -10.35
C PHE A 110 -14.82 -2.70 -9.19
N ILE A 111 -14.08 -3.72 -8.75
CA ILE A 111 -14.47 -4.55 -7.61
C ILE A 111 -14.59 -3.69 -6.36
N LEU A 112 -13.58 -2.86 -6.04
CA LEU A 112 -13.65 -1.96 -4.89
C LEU A 112 -14.85 -1.01 -5.00
N GLY A 113 -15.11 -0.45 -6.17
CA GLY A 113 -16.26 0.41 -6.44
C GLY A 113 -17.59 -0.29 -6.17
N THR A 114 -17.75 -1.55 -6.59
CA THR A 114 -18.97 -2.32 -6.31
C THR A 114 -19.13 -2.66 -4.83
N LEU A 115 -18.03 -2.97 -4.12
CA LEU A 115 -18.06 -3.18 -2.67
C LEU A 115 -18.47 -1.91 -1.91
N PHE A 116 -17.89 -0.75 -2.27
CA PHE A 116 -18.23 0.53 -1.67
C PHE A 116 -19.65 0.99 -2.00
N GLY A 117 -20.07 0.84 -3.27
CA GLY A 117 -21.42 1.18 -3.70
C GLY A 117 -22.50 0.34 -3.02
N ARG A 118 -22.21 -0.94 -2.77
CA ARG A 118 -23.09 -1.84 -2.01
C ARG A 118 -22.98 -1.65 -0.49
N GLN A 119 -21.92 -0.98 0.00
CA GLN A 119 -21.58 -0.89 1.42
C GLN A 119 -21.43 -2.24 2.12
N SER A 120 -21.12 -3.32 1.38
CA SER A 120 -20.96 -4.67 1.92
C SER A 120 -19.85 -5.40 1.20
N ILE A 121 -18.99 -6.06 1.96
CA ILE A 121 -17.93 -6.94 1.45
C ILE A 121 -18.53 -8.24 0.90
N PHE A 122 -19.68 -8.69 1.45
CA PHE A 122 -20.34 -9.92 1.05
C PHE A 122 -21.17 -9.73 -0.22
N PRO A 123 -21.10 -10.66 -1.18
CA PRO A 123 -21.95 -10.63 -2.38
C PRO A 123 -23.43 -10.55 -1.99
N PRO A 124 -24.29 -10.00 -2.86
CA PRO A 124 -25.72 -10.04 -2.62
C PRO A 124 -26.13 -11.52 -2.62
N ILE A 125 -26.85 -11.93 -1.59
CA ILE A 125 -27.40 -13.28 -1.51
C ILE A 125 -28.83 -13.18 -2.00
N ASP A 126 -29.19 -14.04 -2.95
CA ASP A 126 -30.55 -14.16 -3.43
C ASP A 126 -31.48 -14.52 -2.26
N PRO A 127 -32.64 -13.85 -2.07
CA PRO A 127 -33.57 -14.18 -0.99
C PRO A 127 -33.97 -15.67 -0.96
N ASP A 128 -33.99 -16.34 -2.12
CA ASP A 128 -34.35 -17.76 -2.22
C ASP A 128 -33.15 -18.70 -2.02
N SER A 129 -31.97 -18.17 -1.74
CA SER A 129 -30.76 -18.96 -1.52
C SER A 129 -30.79 -19.68 -0.17
N PRO A 130 -30.39 -20.96 -0.09
CA PRO A 130 -30.24 -21.66 1.19
C PRO A 130 -29.19 -21.01 2.12
N LEU A 131 -28.38 -20.07 1.61
CA LEU A 131 -27.44 -19.26 2.39
C LEU A 131 -28.13 -18.18 3.24
N VAL A 132 -29.37 -17.79 2.93
CA VAL A 132 -30.16 -16.84 3.73
C VAL A 132 -30.52 -17.45 5.08
N LEU A 133 -30.93 -18.71 5.10
CA LEU A 133 -31.25 -19.44 6.34
C LEU A 133 -30.03 -19.50 7.30
N ALA A 134 -28.82 -19.56 6.74
CA ALA A 134 -27.58 -19.58 7.50
C ALA A 134 -27.23 -18.21 8.12
N LEU A 135 -27.72 -17.11 7.54
CA LEU A 135 -27.59 -15.75 8.09
C LEU A 135 -28.59 -15.50 9.23
N GLU A 136 -29.80 -16.04 9.12
CA GLU A 136 -30.82 -15.92 10.18
C GLU A 136 -30.47 -16.75 11.42
N THR A 137 -29.83 -17.91 11.24
CA THR A 137 -29.47 -18.82 12.35
C THR A 137 -28.10 -18.53 12.98
N LYS A 138 -27.18 -17.89 12.26
CA LYS A 138 -25.90 -17.43 12.82
C LYS A 138 -25.97 -15.94 13.13
N VAL A 139 -26.31 -15.62 14.38
CA VAL A 139 -26.14 -14.29 14.96
C VAL A 139 -24.69 -13.84 14.74
N ASN A 140 -24.49 -12.85 13.89
CA ASN A 140 -23.23 -12.15 13.76
C ASN A 140 -22.95 -11.46 15.10
N PRO A 141 -21.88 -11.80 15.85
CA PRO A 141 -21.62 -11.21 17.17
C PRO A 141 -21.25 -9.71 17.13
N ASN A 142 -21.20 -9.10 15.94
CA ASN A 142 -20.94 -7.68 15.73
C ASN A 142 -22.20 -6.85 15.34
N TYR A 143 -23.41 -7.41 15.44
CA TYR A 143 -24.68 -6.67 15.40
C TYR A 143 -25.58 -7.07 16.56
#